data_AF-A0A0A1XLW4-F1
#
_entry.id   AF-A0A0A1XLW4-F1
#
_cell.length_a   1.000
_cell.length_b   1.000
_cell.length_c   1.000
_cell.angle_alpha   90.00
_cell.angle_beta   90.00
_cell.angle_gamma   90.00
#
_symmetry.space_group_name_H-M   'P 1'
#
loop_
_entity.id
_entity.type
_entity.pdbx_description
1 polymer ?
#
loop_
_entity_poly.entity_id
_entity_poly.type
_entity_poly.pdbx_seq_one_letter_code
_entity_poly.pdbx_strand_id
1 'polypeptide(L)'
;MADSYYQGDYIKHPVLYELSHKYGFTDNLPESALPNRLEEIKEAIRREIRKELKIKEGAEKLREVAKDRRSLNDVATIVKKSNSKLAELKSELQELESHILLTQGNSVSNGRDGYSSNLSTPTSTLGGSVNSLGGGNGGLIGGGHEQLSTNDKMLISLEKQLNIEMKV
;
A
#
# COMPACT_ATOMS: atom_id res chain seq x y z
N MET A 1 -15.96 -45.36 -1.26
CA MET A 1 -15.87 -44.22 -0.31
C MET A 1 -14.56 -43.48 -0.56
N ALA A 2 -14.60 -42.22 -0.97
CA ALA A 2 -13.65 -41.16 -0.56
C ALA A 2 -13.87 -39.84 -1.34
N ASP A 3 -15.09 -39.30 -1.36
CA ASP A 3 -15.35 -37.93 -1.81
C ASP A 3 -15.67 -37.07 -0.59
N SER A 4 -14.67 -36.49 0.09
CA SER A 4 -14.95 -35.48 1.12
C SER A 4 -13.75 -34.63 1.61
N TYR A 5 -12.68 -34.45 0.81
CA TYR A 5 -11.46 -33.75 1.29
C TYR A 5 -11.31 -32.29 0.84
N TYR A 6 -12.17 -31.74 -0.02
CA TYR A 6 -11.98 -30.36 -0.50
C TYR A 6 -12.81 -29.30 0.21
N GLN A 7 -13.71 -29.67 1.13
CA GLN A 7 -14.61 -28.70 1.75
C GLN A 7 -14.01 -27.95 2.96
N GLY A 8 -12.84 -28.38 3.46
CA GLY A 8 -12.19 -27.80 4.64
C GLY A 8 -11.21 -26.66 4.36
N ASP A 9 -10.66 -26.56 3.15
CA ASP A 9 -9.57 -25.61 2.85
C ASP A 9 -10.06 -24.22 2.44
N TYR A 10 -11.30 -24.10 1.96
CA TYR A 10 -11.95 -22.81 1.66
C TYR A 10 -12.07 -21.89 2.89
N ILE A 11 -11.96 -22.44 4.10
CA ILE A 11 -12.09 -21.70 5.37
C ILE A 11 -10.74 -21.07 5.77
N LYS A 12 -9.61 -21.51 5.21
CA LYS A 12 -8.26 -21.08 5.66
C LYS A 12 -7.89 -19.66 5.22
N HIS A 13 -8.44 -19.18 4.11
CA HIS A 13 -8.05 -17.90 3.50
C HIS A 13 -9.26 -17.05 3.07
N PRO A 14 -10.01 -16.47 4.04
CA PRO A 14 -11.22 -15.69 3.75
C PRO A 14 -10.96 -14.49 2.81
N VAL A 15 -9.85 -13.77 3.03
CA VAL A 15 -9.43 -12.63 2.19
C VAL A 15 -9.16 -13.06 0.75
N LEU A 16 -8.49 -14.21 0.56
CA LEU A 16 -8.18 -14.73 -0.76
C LEU A 16 -9.45 -15.17 -1.51
N TYR A 17 -10.39 -15.78 -0.81
CA TYR A 17 -11.68 -16.21 -1.37
C TYR A 17 -12.49 -15.00 -1.85
N GLU A 18 -12.65 -14.00 -0.99
CA GLU A 18 -13.42 -12.79 -1.33
C GLU A 18 -12.81 -12.04 -2.51
N LEU A 19 -11.49 -11.82 -2.51
CA LEU A 19 -10.81 -11.12 -3.59
C LEU A 19 -10.74 -11.95 -4.88
N SER A 20 -10.57 -13.27 -4.80
CA SER A 20 -10.63 -14.15 -5.97
C SER A 20 -11.98 -14.07 -6.67
N HIS A 21 -13.07 -14.20 -5.93
CA HIS A 21 -14.40 -14.08 -6.51
C HIS A 21 -14.64 -12.70 -7.13
N LYS A 22 -14.17 -11.63 -6.46
CA LYS A 22 -14.29 -10.25 -6.93
C LYS A 22 -13.52 -9.96 -8.21
N TYR A 23 -12.35 -10.57 -8.39
CA TYR A 23 -11.48 -10.35 -9.55
C TYR A 23 -11.61 -11.44 -10.63
N GLY A 24 -12.55 -12.39 -10.50
CA GLY A 24 -12.90 -13.37 -11.55
C GLY A 24 -11.98 -14.58 -11.62
N PHE A 25 -11.53 -15.02 -10.46
CA PHE A 25 -10.39 -15.89 -10.24
C PHE A 25 -10.90 -17.17 -9.56
N THR A 26 -10.59 -18.38 -10.07
CA THR A 26 -11.21 -19.65 -9.62
C THR A 26 -10.60 -20.20 -8.32
N ASP A 27 -11.42 -20.75 -7.43
CA ASP A 27 -11.01 -21.15 -6.07
C ASP A 27 -10.44 -22.58 -5.96
N ASN A 28 -10.45 -23.34 -7.06
CA ASN A 28 -10.13 -24.76 -7.12
C ASN A 28 -8.69 -25.05 -7.60
N LEU A 29 -7.71 -24.27 -7.13
CA LEU A 29 -6.30 -24.39 -7.52
C LEU A 29 -5.46 -25.02 -6.39
N PRO A 30 -4.46 -25.87 -6.69
CA PRO A 30 -3.58 -26.45 -5.68
C PRO A 30 -2.87 -25.40 -4.83
N GLU A 31 -2.62 -25.71 -3.56
CA GLU A 31 -1.99 -24.84 -2.56
C GLU A 31 -0.61 -24.30 -3.03
N SER A 32 0.09 -25.05 -3.87
CA SER A 32 1.36 -24.63 -4.52
C SER A 32 1.22 -23.47 -5.50
N ALA A 33 0.02 -23.20 -6.02
CA ALA A 33 -0.25 -22.10 -6.96
C ALA A 33 -0.77 -20.83 -6.26
N LEU A 34 -1.03 -20.88 -4.94
CA LEU A 34 -1.51 -19.73 -4.16
C LEU A 34 -0.59 -18.51 -4.21
N PRO A 35 0.75 -18.63 -4.15
CA PRO A 35 1.63 -17.46 -4.23
C PRO A 35 1.50 -16.71 -5.56
N ASN A 36 1.43 -17.45 -6.67
CA ASN A 36 1.24 -16.86 -8.01
C ASN A 36 -0.12 -16.15 -8.11
N ARG A 37 -1.16 -16.78 -7.57
CA ARG A 37 -2.51 -16.23 -7.55
C ARG A 37 -2.63 -14.95 -6.71
N LEU A 38 -1.98 -14.93 -5.54
CA LEU A 38 -1.91 -13.73 -4.70
C LEU A 38 -1.23 -12.58 -5.43
N GLU A 39 -0.15 -12.86 -6.18
CA GLU A 39 0.53 -11.85 -6.99
C GLU A 39 -0.33 -11.37 -8.18
N GLU A 40 -1.08 -12.26 -8.83
CA GLU A 40 -2.03 -11.91 -9.90
C GLU A 40 -3.16 -10.99 -9.40
N ILE A 41 -3.78 -11.32 -8.25
CA ILE A 41 -4.83 -10.50 -7.63
C ILE A 41 -4.26 -9.13 -7.24
N LYS A 42 -3.07 -9.12 -6.63
CA LYS A 42 -2.34 -7.89 -6.27
C LYS A 42 -2.05 -7.03 -7.49
N GLU A 43 -1.63 -7.63 -8.60
CA GLU A 43 -1.42 -6.92 -9.85
C GLU A 43 -2.74 -6.38 -10.44
N ALA A 44 -3.83 -7.16 -10.37
CA ALA A 44 -5.15 -6.72 -10.78
C ALA A 44 -5.62 -5.49 -10.00
N ILE A 45 -5.50 -5.50 -8.67
CA ILE A 45 -5.81 -4.35 -7.82
C ILE A 45 -4.94 -3.14 -8.20
N ARG A 46 -3.62 -3.33 -8.36
CA ARG A 46 -2.69 -2.26 -8.78
C ARG A 46 -3.02 -1.71 -10.16
N ARG A 47 -3.49 -2.54 -11.09
CA ARG A 47 -3.93 -2.11 -12.42
C ARG A 47 -5.19 -1.26 -12.32
N GLU A 48 -6.14 -1.65 -11.48
CA GLU A 48 -7.37 -0.90 -11.26
C GLU A 48 -7.11 0.46 -10.59
N ILE A 49 -6.20 0.52 -9.61
CA ILE A 49 -5.74 1.79 -9.01
C ILE A 49 -5.20 2.74 -10.09
N ARG A 50 -4.40 2.24 -11.03
CA ARG A 50 -3.86 3.06 -12.13
C ARG A 50 -4.97 3.56 -13.07
N LYS A 51 -5.97 2.73 -13.37
CA LYS A 51 -7.12 3.15 -14.19
C LYS A 51 -7.92 4.24 -13.47
N GLU A 52 -8.21 4.05 -12.19
CA GLU A 52 -8.99 4.99 -11.39
C GLU A 52 -8.27 6.33 -11.22
N LEU A 53 -6.94 6.33 -11.06
CA LEU A 53 -6.13 7.55 -11.08
C LEU A 53 -6.26 8.29 -12.41
N LYS A 54 -6.19 7.59 -13.54
CA LYS A 54 -6.37 8.20 -14.87
C LYS A 54 -7.75 8.80 -15.06
N ILE A 55 -8.80 8.15 -14.55
CA ILE A 55 -10.16 8.67 -14.58
C ILE A 55 -10.24 9.96 -13.75
N LYS A 56 -9.70 9.93 -12.53
CA LYS A 56 -9.65 11.10 -11.65
C LYS A 56 -8.91 12.27 -12.30
N GLU A 57 -7.71 12.04 -12.84
CA GLU A 57 -6.93 13.07 -13.54
C GLU A 57 -7.68 13.62 -14.77
N GLY A 58 -8.34 12.75 -15.53
CA GLY A 58 -9.19 13.15 -16.66
C GLY A 58 -10.35 14.04 -16.21
N ALA A 59 -11.03 13.67 -15.12
CA ALA A 59 -12.12 14.45 -14.55
C ALA A 59 -11.64 15.81 -14.01
N GLU A 60 -10.48 15.87 -13.37
CA GLU A 60 -9.87 17.12 -12.93
C GLU A 60 -9.57 18.05 -14.11
N LYS A 61 -9.00 17.54 -15.20
CA LYS A 61 -8.80 18.31 -16.45
C LYS A 61 -10.11 18.79 -17.05
N LEU A 62 -11.16 17.95 -17.03
CA LEU A 62 -12.50 18.37 -17.45
C LEU A 62 -13.07 19.48 -16.56
N ARG A 63 -12.75 19.47 -15.25
CA ARG A 63 -13.17 20.55 -14.33
C ARG A 63 -12.59 21.90 -14.72
N GLU A 64 -11.36 21.94 -15.22
CA GLU A 64 -10.69 23.18 -15.63
C GLU A 64 -11.36 23.85 -16.85
N VAL A 65 -11.88 23.04 -17.77
CA VAL A 65 -12.49 23.54 -19.02
C VAL A 65 -14.02 23.68 -18.93
N ALA A 66 -14.67 23.01 -17.98
CA ALA A 66 -16.11 23.08 -17.77
C ALA A 66 -16.53 24.46 -17.21
N LYS A 67 -17.55 25.06 -17.83
CA LYS A 67 -18.09 26.38 -17.41
C LYS A 67 -19.56 26.31 -16.98
N ASP A 68 -20.28 25.28 -17.40
CA ASP A 68 -21.68 25.12 -17.08
C ASP A 68 -21.89 24.36 -15.76
N ARG A 69 -22.96 24.71 -15.05
CA ARG A 69 -23.27 24.15 -13.72
C ARG A 69 -23.51 22.64 -13.75
N ARG A 70 -24.02 22.10 -14.86
CA ARG A 70 -24.36 20.68 -14.95
C ARG A 70 -23.08 19.84 -15.09
N SER A 71 -22.21 20.19 -16.02
CA SER A 71 -20.90 19.53 -16.18
C SER A 71 -20.06 19.61 -14.92
N LEU A 72 -20.05 20.75 -14.22
CA LEU A 72 -19.31 20.86 -12.96
C LEU A 72 -19.83 19.89 -11.88
N ASN A 73 -21.14 19.69 -11.79
CA ASN A 73 -21.73 18.71 -10.87
C ASN A 73 -21.42 17.26 -11.28
N ASP A 74 -21.47 16.96 -12.57
CA ASP A 74 -21.15 15.63 -13.10
C ASP A 74 -19.68 15.29 -12.83
N VAL A 75 -18.76 16.22 -13.12
CA VAL A 75 -17.33 16.10 -12.82
C VAL A 75 -17.09 15.92 -11.33
N ALA A 76 -17.74 16.72 -10.47
CA ALA A 76 -17.62 16.57 -9.01
C ALA A 76 -18.09 15.17 -8.55
N THR A 77 -19.15 14.64 -9.14
CA THR A 77 -19.66 13.29 -8.86
C THR A 77 -18.65 12.22 -9.28
N ILE A 78 -18.04 12.36 -10.47
CA ILE A 78 -17.00 11.45 -10.96
C ILE A 78 -15.80 11.47 -10.02
N VAL A 79 -15.26 12.65 -9.70
CA VAL A 79 -14.11 12.79 -8.79
C VAL A 79 -14.41 12.17 -7.42
N LYS A 80 -15.62 12.38 -6.87
CA LYS A 80 -16.03 11.77 -5.60
C LYS A 80 -16.06 10.24 -5.70
N LYS A 81 -16.69 9.69 -6.73
CA LYS A 81 -16.75 8.23 -6.96
C LYS A 81 -15.34 7.63 -7.12
N SER A 82 -14.48 8.26 -7.92
CA SER A 82 -13.10 7.81 -8.12
C SER A 82 -12.28 7.85 -6.84
N ASN A 83 -12.46 8.87 -5.99
CA ASN A 83 -11.79 8.92 -4.69
C ASN A 83 -12.25 7.79 -3.76
N SER A 84 -13.55 7.54 -3.68
CA SER A 84 -14.08 6.41 -2.90
C SER A 84 -13.53 5.08 -3.43
N LYS A 85 -13.50 4.89 -4.76
CA LYS A 85 -12.99 3.66 -5.35
C LYS A 85 -11.49 3.47 -5.10
N LEU A 86 -10.70 4.53 -5.17
CA LEU A 86 -9.28 4.49 -4.81
C LEU A 86 -9.05 4.11 -3.35
N ALA A 87 -9.89 4.58 -2.43
CA ALA A 87 -9.78 4.22 -1.03
C ALA A 87 -10.06 2.72 -0.81
N GLU A 88 -11.14 2.20 -1.42
CA GLU A 88 -11.46 0.77 -1.41
C GLU A 88 -10.31 -0.07 -1.96
N LEU A 89 -9.83 0.24 -3.18
CA LEU A 89 -8.76 -0.53 -3.83
C LEU A 89 -7.45 -0.52 -3.03
N LYS A 90 -7.12 0.61 -2.38
CA LYS A 90 -5.95 0.69 -1.50
C LYS A 90 -6.13 -0.16 -0.24
N SER A 91 -7.33 -0.17 0.34
CA SER A 91 -7.65 -1.02 1.48
C SER A 91 -7.51 -2.49 1.12
N GLU A 92 -8.11 -2.93 0.00
CA GLU A 92 -8.00 -4.30 -0.50
C GLU A 92 -6.54 -4.71 -0.75
N LEU A 93 -5.74 -3.81 -1.33
CA LEU A 93 -4.32 -4.06 -1.56
C LEU A 93 -3.56 -4.25 -0.24
N GLN A 94 -3.82 -3.39 0.74
CA GLN A 94 -3.18 -3.46 2.05
C GLN A 94 -3.59 -4.73 2.81
N GLU A 95 -4.87 -5.10 2.75
CA GLU A 95 -5.38 -6.32 3.35
C GLU A 95 -4.71 -7.56 2.75
N LEU A 96 -4.60 -7.61 1.41
CA LEU A 96 -3.91 -8.67 0.70
C LEU A 96 -2.42 -8.75 1.04
N GLU A 97 -1.72 -7.61 1.06
CA GLU A 97 -0.29 -7.53 1.43
C GLU A 97 -0.06 -7.96 2.89
N SER A 98 -0.96 -7.58 3.80
CA SER A 98 -0.94 -8.03 5.19
C SER A 98 -1.13 -9.55 5.30
N HIS A 99 -2.11 -10.11 4.58
CA HIS A 99 -2.38 -11.54 4.56
C HIS A 99 -1.19 -12.35 4.02
N ILE A 100 -0.53 -11.86 2.97
CA ILE A 100 0.70 -12.47 2.44
C ILE A 100 1.80 -12.49 3.51
N LEU A 101 2.01 -11.37 4.21
CA LEU A 101 3.04 -11.27 5.25
C LEU A 101 2.76 -12.22 6.43
N LEU A 102 1.51 -12.30 6.88
CA LEU A 102 1.07 -13.20 7.96
C LEU A 102 1.25 -14.67 7.56
N THR A 103 0.87 -15.03 6.32
CA THR A 103 0.93 -16.41 5.84
C THR A 103 2.38 -16.84 5.57
N GLN A 104 3.23 -15.97 5.04
CA GLN A 104 4.67 -16.24 4.88
C GLN A 104 5.40 -16.28 6.24
N GLY A 105 5.03 -15.41 7.18
CA GLY A 105 5.56 -15.40 8.54
C GLY A 105 5.20 -16.64 9.37
N ASN A 106 4.04 -17.25 9.13
CA ASN A 106 3.67 -18.53 9.75
C ASN A 106 4.31 -19.75 9.08
N SER A 107 4.62 -19.67 7.78
CA SER A 107 5.23 -20.76 7.00
C SER A 107 6.70 -21.01 7.34
N VAL A 108 7.38 -20.08 8.03
CA VAL A 108 8.77 -20.25 8.50
C VAL A 108 8.91 -20.99 9.84
N SER A 109 7.81 -21.48 10.44
CA SER A 109 7.87 -22.26 11.69
C SER A 109 8.13 -23.77 11.50
N ASN A 110 8.18 -24.27 10.26
CA ASN A 110 8.53 -25.65 9.98
C ASN A 110 9.57 -25.74 8.85
N GLY A 111 10.83 -25.72 9.24
CA GLY A 111 11.91 -26.33 8.46
C GLY A 111 12.55 -25.46 7.39
N ARG A 112 13.67 -24.86 7.80
CA ARG A 112 14.98 -25.00 7.13
C ARG A 112 15.40 -23.92 6.11
N ASP A 113 16.60 -23.42 6.41
CA ASP A 113 17.59 -22.70 5.61
C ASP A 113 17.32 -21.22 5.30
N GLY A 114 18.18 -20.40 5.93
CA GLY A 114 18.12 -18.95 5.89
C GLY A 114 18.52 -18.36 4.56
N TYR A 115 17.84 -17.27 4.22
CA TYR A 115 18.34 -16.30 3.26
C TYR A 115 18.37 -14.93 3.91
N SER A 116 19.60 -14.45 4.04
CA SER A 116 19.98 -13.11 4.46
C SER A 116 19.27 -12.05 3.62
N SER A 117 18.63 -11.12 4.29
CA SER A 117 18.01 -9.93 3.73
C SER A 117 19.09 -8.97 3.21
N ASN A 118 19.28 -8.92 1.89
CA ASN A 118 19.90 -7.77 1.23
C ASN A 118 18.79 -7.03 0.45
N LEU A 119 18.10 -6.10 1.12
CA LEU A 119 17.24 -5.14 0.44
C LEU A 119 18.00 -3.81 0.32
N SER A 120 18.87 -3.75 -0.70
CA SER A 120 19.42 -2.50 -1.20
C SER A 120 18.35 -1.81 -2.05
N THR A 121 17.75 -0.74 -1.54
CA THR A 121 16.88 0.14 -2.33
C THR A 121 17.75 1.09 -3.15
N PRO A 122 17.63 1.14 -4.49
CA PRO A 122 18.33 2.12 -5.30
C PRO A 122 17.53 3.43 -5.32
N THR A 123 18.11 4.51 -4.82
CA THR A 123 17.67 5.86 -5.18
C THR A 123 18.76 6.52 -6.03
N SER A 124 18.35 6.89 -7.23
CA SER A 124 18.97 7.75 -8.24
C SER A 124 19.63 9.00 -7.60
N THR A 125 20.71 9.63 -8.08
CA THR A 125 21.00 10.14 -9.43
C THR A 125 22.36 10.88 -9.37
N LEU A 126 23.19 10.79 -10.41
CA LEU A 126 24.23 11.75 -10.90
C LEU A 126 25.11 12.49 -9.84
N GLY A 127 26.43 12.33 -9.78
CA GLY A 127 27.40 12.64 -10.84
C GLY A 127 28.21 13.90 -10.48
N GLY A 128 29.54 13.80 -10.43
CA GLY A 128 30.45 14.95 -10.63
C GLY A 128 30.99 15.71 -9.41
N SER A 129 32.16 15.30 -8.95
CA SER A 129 33.38 16.10 -8.69
C SER A 129 33.33 17.58 -8.25
N VAL A 130 34.08 17.80 -7.16
CA VAL A 130 35.07 18.87 -6.81
C VAL A 130 34.64 20.28 -6.37
N ASN A 131 35.43 20.76 -5.38
CA ASN A 131 35.69 22.15 -4.97
C ASN A 131 34.55 22.83 -4.17
N SER A 132 34.76 23.76 -3.23
CA SER A 132 35.91 24.51 -2.75
C SER A 132 35.43 25.29 -1.51
N LEU A 133 36.37 25.59 -0.61
CA LEU A 133 36.43 26.71 0.34
C LEU A 133 35.19 27.58 0.60
N GLY A 134 34.95 27.81 1.88
CA GLY A 134 34.96 29.18 2.42
C GLY A 134 33.62 29.81 2.77
N GLY A 135 33.52 30.22 4.04
CA GLY A 135 33.16 31.60 4.38
C GLY A 135 31.68 31.93 4.58
N GLY A 136 31.40 32.57 5.72
CA GLY A 136 30.61 33.80 5.71
C GLY A 136 29.11 33.67 5.97
N ASN A 137 28.75 33.90 7.23
CA ASN A 137 27.84 34.95 7.70
C ASN A 137 26.51 35.21 6.95
N GLY A 138 25.42 35.27 7.72
CA GLY A 138 24.36 36.25 7.47
C GLY A 138 22.96 35.68 7.22
N GLY A 139 22.17 35.63 8.29
CA GLY A 139 20.96 36.45 8.33
C GLY A 139 19.63 35.82 7.93
N LEU A 140 18.74 35.77 8.93
CA LEU A 140 17.34 36.22 8.91
C LEU A 140 16.39 35.56 7.88
N ILE A 141 15.42 34.77 8.38
CA ILE A 141 13.96 34.97 8.21
C ILE A 141 13.20 33.65 8.43
N GLY A 142 12.20 33.70 9.33
CA GLY A 142 10.93 32.99 9.14
C GLY A 142 10.78 31.65 9.86
N GLY A 143 9.80 31.58 10.76
CA GLY A 143 9.50 30.43 11.61
C GLY A 143 9.37 29.08 10.90
N GLY A 144 10.13 28.10 11.38
CA GLY A 144 9.97 26.68 11.09
C GLY A 144 9.46 25.98 12.35
N HIS A 145 8.14 25.87 12.50
CA HIS A 145 7.55 24.92 13.44
C HIS A 145 7.60 23.58 12.72
N GLU A 146 8.58 22.73 13.05
CA GLU A 146 8.70 21.38 12.50
C GLU A 146 7.42 20.60 12.85
N GLN A 147 6.49 20.51 11.90
CA GLN A 147 5.34 19.64 12.05
C GLN A 147 5.83 18.21 11.92
N LEU A 148 6.19 17.63 13.07
CA LEU A 148 6.44 16.20 13.24
C LEU A 148 5.31 15.41 12.58
N SER A 149 5.69 14.44 11.75
CA SER A 149 4.75 13.54 11.08
C SER A 149 3.94 12.77 12.12
N THR A 150 2.74 12.30 11.76
CA THR A 150 1.90 11.48 12.64
C THR A 150 2.67 10.28 13.21
N ASN A 151 3.57 9.72 12.41
CA ASN A 151 4.45 8.63 12.82
C ASN A 151 5.46 9.06 13.89
N ASP A 152 6.03 10.26 13.77
CA ASP A 152 6.99 10.80 14.74
C ASP A 152 6.31 11.07 16.09
N LYS A 153 5.07 11.56 16.07
CA LYS A 153 4.25 11.76 17.28
C LYS A 153 3.91 10.43 17.96
N MET A 154 3.60 9.40 17.19
CA MET A 154 3.33 8.06 17.69
C MET A 154 4.58 7.46 18.33
N LEU A 155 5.74 7.58 17.66
CA LEU A 155 7.03 7.09 18.16
C LEU A 155 7.39 7.71 19.51
N ILE A 156 7.29 9.05 19.63
CA ILE A 156 7.54 9.77 20.89
C ILE A 156 6.57 9.32 21.99
N SER A 157 5.30 9.06 21.65
CA SER A 157 4.31 8.58 22.62
C SER A 157 4.63 7.17 23.12
N LEU A 158 5.10 6.27 22.25
CA LEU A 158 5.52 4.93 22.65
C LEU A 158 6.78 4.96 23.51
N GLU A 159 7.78 5.77 23.17
CA GLU A 159 9.00 5.94 23.98
C GLU A 159 8.69 6.48 25.38
N LYS A 160 7.73 7.41 25.48
CA LYS A 160 7.28 7.94 26.76
C LYS A 160 6.60 6.86 27.60
N GLN A 161 5.75 6.03 26.99
CA GLN A 161 5.06 4.94 27.67
C GLN A 161 6.04 3.90 28.21
N LEU A 162 7.02 3.50 27.40
CA LEU A 162 8.09 2.57 27.78
C LEU A 162 8.91 3.08 28.97
N ASN A 163 9.25 4.38 28.99
CA ASN A 163 10.00 4.99 30.09
C ASN A 163 9.25 5.01 31.42
N ILE A 164 7.90 5.01 31.38
CA ILE A 164 7.09 4.92 32.60
C ILE A 164 7.12 3.48 33.12
N GLU A 165 6.94 2.49 32.25
CA GLU A 165 6.94 1.07 32.61
C GLU A 165 8.30 0.60 33.15
N MET A 166 9.40 1.15 32.64
CA MET A 166 10.75 0.84 33.13
C MET A 166 11.13 1.53 34.45
N LYS A 167 10.35 2.51 34.92
CA LYS A 167 10.63 3.27 36.15
C LYS A 167 9.90 2.73 37.40
N VAL A 168 9.33 1.53 37.32
CA VAL A 168 8.74 0.78 38.43
C VAL A 168 9.67 -0.37 38.80
#